data_AF-A0A7K4TBZ5-F1
#
_entry.id   AF-A0A7K4TBZ5-F1
#
_cell.length_a   1.000
_cell.length_b   1.000
_cell.length_c   1.000
_cell.angle_alpha   90.00
_cell.angle_beta   90.00
_cell.angle_gamma   90.00
#
_symmetry.space_group_name_H-M   'P 1'
#
loop_
_entity.id
_entity.type
_entity.pdbx_description
1 polymer ?
#
loop_
_entity_poly.entity_id
_entity_poly.type
_entity_poly.pdbx_seq_one_letter_code
_entity_poly.pdbx_strand_id
1 'polypeptide(L)'
;FKYKQTLTIHQRIHTGERPFTCTRCPETFTGQAALTIHQRVHTGERPFACTHCPKAFRDKQTLTSHQRVHTGEKPYKCSECNK
;
A
#
# COMPACT_ATOMS: atom_id res chain seq x y z
N PHE A 1 -6.94 -9.02 16.02
CA PHE A 1 -7.45 -7.73 15.50
C PHE A 1 -7.91 -6.86 16.67
N LYS A 2 -7.46 -5.61 16.76
CA LYS A 2 -7.84 -4.70 17.87
C LYS A 2 -9.25 -4.09 17.69
N TYR A 3 -9.69 -3.89 16.45
CA TYR A 3 -10.99 -3.27 16.12
C TYR A 3 -11.83 -4.21 15.25
N LYS A 4 -13.16 -4.23 15.46
CA LYS A 4 -14.12 -5.05 14.71
C LYS A 4 -14.06 -4.78 13.21
N GLN A 5 -13.98 -3.50 12.80
CA GLN A 5 -13.88 -3.11 11.40
C GLN A 5 -12.65 -3.74 10.70
N THR A 6 -11.51 -3.77 11.38
CA THR A 6 -10.28 -4.37 10.84
C THR A 6 -10.42 -5.88 10.67
N LEU A 7 -11.11 -6.55 11.61
CA LEU A 7 -11.42 -7.98 11.49
C LEU A 7 -12.35 -8.24 10.29
N THR A 8 -13.40 -7.45 10.12
CA THR A 8 -14.33 -7.59 8.99
C THR A 8 -13.63 -7.41 7.65
N ILE A 9 -12.78 -6.39 7.50
CA ILE A 9 -12.00 -6.19 6.27
C ILE A 9 -11.03 -7.37 6.05
N HIS A 10 -10.41 -7.89 7.11
CA HIS A 10 -9.54 -9.06 6.98
C HIS A 10 -10.30 -10.31 6.52
N GLN A 11 -11.51 -10.56 7.03
CA GLN A 11 -12.32 -11.73 6.64
C GLN A 11 -12.61 -11.77 5.14
N ARG A 12 -12.69 -10.61 4.48
CA ARG A 12 -12.87 -10.50 3.02
C ARG A 12 -11.74 -11.15 2.21
N ILE A 13 -10.55 -11.30 2.79
CA ILE A 13 -9.43 -11.99 2.15
C ILE A 13 -9.75 -13.49 1.99
N HIS A 14 -10.45 -14.08 2.96
CA HIS A 14 -10.85 -15.50 2.92
C HIS A 14 -12.06 -15.73 2.03
N THR A 15 -13.01 -14.79 2.01
CA THR A 15 -14.25 -14.92 1.20
C THR A 15 -14.09 -14.44 -0.25
N GLY A 16 -13.05 -13.66 -0.55
CA GLY A 16 -12.85 -13.02 -1.85
C GLY A 16 -13.75 -11.80 -2.08
N GLU A 17 -14.52 -11.35 -1.10
CA GLU A 17 -15.42 -10.21 -1.23
C GLU A 17 -14.64 -8.90 -1.45
N ARG A 18 -14.89 -8.22 -2.56
CA ARG A 18 -14.25 -6.94 -2.91
C ARG A 18 -15.32 -5.90 -3.24
N PRO A 19 -16.00 -5.34 -2.22
CA PRO A 19 -17.20 -4.53 -2.43
C PRO A 19 -16.92 -3.13 -3.01
N PHE A 20 -15.66 -2.71 -3.08
CA PHE A 20 -15.28 -1.37 -3.54
C PHE A 20 -14.76 -1.43 -4.97
N THR A 21 -15.56 -1.00 -5.93
CA THR A 21 -15.21 -1.03 -7.36
C THR A 21 -14.69 0.32 -7.84
N CYS A 22 -13.66 0.33 -8.68
CA CYS A 22 -13.20 1.54 -9.34
C CYS A 22 -14.18 1.95 -10.45
N THR A 23 -14.46 3.23 -10.58
CA THR A 23 -15.37 3.74 -11.62
C THR A 23 -14.69 3.92 -12.98
N ARG A 24 -13.35 3.90 -13.02
CA ARG A 24 -12.55 4.13 -14.25
C ARG A 24 -11.95 2.85 -14.83
N CYS A 25 -11.98 1.73 -14.09
CA CYS A 25 -11.49 0.44 -14.55
C CYS A 25 -12.15 -0.72 -13.78
N PRO A 26 -12.03 -1.98 -14.23
CA PRO A 26 -12.67 -3.14 -13.61
C PRO A 26 -12.10 -3.56 -12.24
N GLU A 27 -11.09 -2.87 -11.71
CA GLU A 27 -10.45 -3.24 -10.44
C GLU A 27 -11.40 -3.06 -9.25
N THR A 28 -11.38 -4.05 -8.36
CA THR A 28 -12.18 -4.07 -7.12
C THR A 28 -11.28 -4.16 -5.90
N PHE A 29 -11.74 -3.74 -4.72
CA PHE A 29 -10.91 -3.67 -3.51
C PHE A 29 -11.70 -4.17 -2.28
N THR A 30 -10.97 -4.72 -1.30
CA THR A 30 -11.53 -5.21 -0.03
C THR A 30 -11.86 -4.09 0.95
N GLY A 31 -11.29 -2.89 0.74
CA GLY A 31 -11.46 -1.72 1.60
C GLY A 31 -11.46 -0.41 0.83
N GLN A 32 -12.22 0.58 1.34
CA GLN A 32 -12.32 1.91 0.75
C GLN A 32 -10.96 2.62 0.62
N ALA A 33 -10.10 2.51 1.63
CA ALA A 33 -8.77 3.14 1.60
C ALA A 33 -7.89 2.63 0.44
N ALA A 34 -7.99 1.34 0.12
CA ALA A 34 -7.27 0.75 -1.01
C ALA A 34 -7.80 1.27 -2.35
N LEU A 35 -9.12 1.40 -2.49
CA LEU A 35 -9.74 2.04 -3.67
C LEU A 35 -9.28 3.50 -3.81
N THR A 36 -9.29 4.29 -2.74
CA THR A 36 -8.85 5.70 -2.78
C THR A 36 -7.38 5.84 -3.21
N ILE A 37 -6.49 4.99 -2.69
CA ILE A 37 -5.08 4.97 -3.12
C ILE A 37 -4.99 4.58 -4.61
N HIS A 38 -5.73 3.55 -5.03
CA HIS A 38 -5.76 3.12 -6.42
C HIS A 38 -6.26 4.22 -7.37
N GLN A 39 -7.25 5.02 -6.99
CA GLN A 39 -7.75 6.11 -7.83
C GLN A 39 -6.66 7.12 -8.23
N ARG A 40 -5.62 7.28 -7.40
CA ARG A 40 -4.44 8.10 -7.73
C ARG A 40 -3.64 7.60 -8.94
N VAL A 41 -3.85 6.33 -9.33
CA VAL A 41 -3.31 5.78 -10.58
C VAL A 41 -3.85 6.52 -11.78
N HIS A 42 -5.14 6.85 -11.75
CA HIS A 42 -5.83 7.48 -12.86
C HIS A 42 -5.72 9.00 -12.88
N THR A 43 -5.45 9.64 -11.73
CA THR A 43 -5.22 11.09 -11.63
C THR A 43 -3.75 11.45 -11.77
N GLY A 44 -2.84 10.49 -11.53
CA GLY A 44 -1.41 10.75 -11.49
C GLY A 44 -0.94 11.41 -10.18
N GLU A 45 -1.83 11.62 -9.22
CA GLU A 45 -1.52 12.27 -7.95
C GLU A 45 -0.47 11.46 -7.15
N ARG A 46 0.56 12.15 -6.67
CA ARG A 46 1.65 11.56 -5.89
C ARG A 46 1.93 12.45 -4.67
N PRO A 47 1.07 12.40 -3.63
CA PRO A 47 1.15 13.34 -2.52
C PRO A 47 2.33 13.07 -1.58
N PHE A 48 2.98 11.91 -1.69
CA PHE A 48 4.08 11.52 -0.80
C PHE A 48 5.43 11.72 -1.49
N ALA A 49 6.02 12.90 -1.31
CA ALA A 49 7.34 13.23 -1.84
C ALA A 49 8.48 12.67 -0.98
N CYS A 50 9.55 12.23 -1.62
CA CYS A 50 10.81 11.88 -0.95
C CYS A 50 11.58 13.15 -0.59
N THR A 51 12.18 13.15 0.60
CA THR A 51 13.01 14.27 1.10
C THR A 51 14.45 14.22 0.56
N HIS A 52 14.91 13.07 0.05
CA HIS A 52 16.28 12.87 -0.41
C HIS A 52 16.41 12.90 -1.94
N CYS A 53 15.31 12.85 -2.69
CA CYS A 53 15.34 12.90 -4.15
C CYS A 53 14.00 13.39 -4.73
N PRO A 54 13.93 13.76 -6.02
CA PRO A 54 12.71 14.29 -6.65
C PRO A 54 11.53 13.30 -6.79
N LYS A 55 11.67 12.05 -6.32
CA LYS A 55 10.63 11.02 -6.51
C LYS A 55 9.45 11.25 -5.57
N ALA A 56 8.24 11.07 -6.09
CA ALA A 56 7.01 11.09 -5.31
C ALA A 56 6.15 9.84 -5.57
N PHE A 57 5.36 9.46 -4.56
CA PHE A 57 4.64 8.18 -4.47
C PHE A 57 3.15 8.38 -4.18
N ARG A 58 2.34 7.38 -4.55
CA ARG A 58 0.87 7.39 -4.40
C ARG A 58 0.41 7.08 -2.98
N ASP A 59 1.23 6.38 -2.20
CA ASP A 59 0.94 6.06 -0.79
C ASP A 59 2.18 6.19 0.09
N LYS A 60 1.95 6.23 1.41
CA LYS A 60 3.01 6.37 2.41
C LYS A 60 3.90 5.12 2.51
N GLN A 61 3.33 3.93 2.34
CA GLN A 61 4.06 2.66 2.50
C GLN A 61 5.14 2.51 1.43
N THR A 62 4.82 2.84 0.18
CA THR A 62 5.75 2.85 -0.95
C THR A 62 6.85 3.90 -0.76
N LEU A 63 6.52 5.10 -0.25
CA LEU A 63 7.53 6.09 0.15
C LEU A 63 8.46 5.54 1.25
N THR A 64 7.91 4.96 2.33
CA THR A 64 8.70 4.41 3.43
C THR A 64 9.63 3.29 2.95
N SER A 65 9.13 2.40 2.09
CA SER A 65 9.98 1.36 1.49
C SER A 65 11.06 1.97 0.61
N HIS A 66 10.75 3.02 -0.16
CA HIS A 66 11.72 3.71 -1.00
C HIS A 66 12.81 4.40 -0.16
N GLN A 67 12.47 4.99 0.98
CA GLN A 67 13.43 5.67 1.85
C GLN A 67 14.58 4.76 2.30
N ARG A 68 14.34 3.44 2.39
CA ARG A 68 15.38 2.45 2.71
C ARG A 68 16.53 2.40 1.70
N VAL A 69 16.30 2.83 0.46
CA VAL A 69 17.35 2.96 -0.56
C VAL A 69 18.36 4.06 -0.18
N HIS A 70 17.90 5.11 0.49
CA HIS A 70 18.77 6.21 0.93
C HIS A 70 19.48 5.90 2.24
N THR A 71 18.81 5.18 3.15
CA THR A 71 19.39 4.82 4.45
C THR A 71 20.25 3.56 4.41
N GLY A 72 20.11 2.73 3.37
CA GLY A 72 20.74 1.41 3.29
C GLY A 72 20.17 0.38 4.28
N GLU A 73 19.05 0.68 4.93
CA GLU A 73 18.41 -0.21 5.91
C GLU A 73 17.98 -1.52 5.24
N LYS A 74 18.37 -2.66 5.84
CA LYS A 74 17.97 -4.01 5.44
C LYS A 74 17.23 -4.70 6.60
N PRO A 75 15.90 -4.51 6.71
CA PRO A 75 15.12 -5.03 7.83
C PRO A 75 14.93 -6.54 7.79
N TYR A 76 14.99 -7.12 6.59
CA TYR A 76 14.85 -8.55 6.38
C TYR A 76 16.24 -9.16 6.28
N LYS A 77 16.49 -10.18 7.11
CA LYS A 77 17.71 -10.96 7.14
C LYS A 77 17.34 -12.42 6.97
N CYS A 78 18.09 -13.15 6.17
CA CYS A 78 18.00 -14.60 6.09
C CYS A 78 18.54 -15.21 7.39
N SER A 79 17.77 -16.08 8.03
CA SER A 79 18.19 -16.79 9.25
C SER A 79 19.30 -17.81 9.00
N GLU A 80 19.46 -18.28 7.76
CA GLU A 80 20.46 -19.29 7.40
C GLU A 80 21.82 -18.68 7.06
N CYS A 81 21.85 -17.53 6.39
CA CYS A 81 23.10 -16.91 5.94
C CYS A 81 23.34 -15.49 6.46
N ASN A 82 22.45 -14.96 7.31
CA ASN A 82 22.49 -13.61 7.88
C ASN A 82 22.60 -12.47 6.84
N LYS A 83 22.32 -12.78 5.56
CA LYS A 83 22.28 -11.84 4.42
C LYS A 83 20.86 -11.45 4.05
#